data_AF-A0A3D5HRK5-F1
#
_entry.id   AF-A0A3D5HRK5-F1
#
_cell.length_a   1.000
_cell.length_b   1.000
_cell.length_c   1.000
_cell.angle_alpha   90.00
_cell.angle_beta   90.00
_cell.angle_gamma   90.00
#
_symmetry.space_group_name_H-M   'P 1'
#
loop_
_entity.id
_entity.type
_entity.pdbx_description
1 polymer ?
#
loop_
_entity_poly.entity_id
_entity_poly.type
_entity_poly.pdbx_seq_one_letter_code
_entity_poly.pdbx_strand_id
1 'polypeptide(L)'
;TSQPKMGSGRQNSRKRGFGNSEFFAYNLAAKEKGANEFRKRWGDRKLEDNWRRLDSQSFNTFDDEDVEEEEEKEITDAERKRALVDVPSTPASLEKANAAIEEALYDLGVAFRGAVKNYQKSVDALEKLVVRYPQSEKILDVYYYLYLSYSDLGNSSKAEYYKNRIIQEFPDSRFAKALQDPNYFASLKDENNSVELYYDNTYELFDNGEYVNVKNRIAESETLFGKENAMKAKFGLLSAMVTGAEEGKKGYIKALQDVITRHPDTPQQIRAQEIMRFLKGDSDAFEVVEIKEVDNIFDLEENKLHYVAIVVYESDNEKFTDAKIAVSNFNKKYYRTKKLQISDIFLNRDEGSQIILIRKFKNMKESMDYYDTVEKNKVDYIKGTEVAFDVYPITQRNYRKIISERSASKYRVFFQKNYKNK
;
A
#
# COMPACT_ATOMS: atom_id res chain seq x y z
N THR A 1 -3.09 36.34 76.15
CA THR A 1 -4.07 35.93 77.18
C THR A 1 -5.39 35.66 76.51
N SER A 2 -5.86 34.41 76.62
CA SER A 2 -7.23 33.91 76.54
C SER A 2 -8.20 34.44 75.45
N GLN A 3 -8.64 33.53 74.57
CA GLN A 3 -10.02 33.58 74.04
C GLN A 3 -11.02 33.39 75.21
N PRO A 4 -12.30 33.82 75.04
CA PRO A 4 -13.31 32.80 74.73
C PRO A 4 -14.50 33.24 73.83
N LYS A 5 -14.88 32.27 72.98
CA LYS A 5 -16.19 31.80 72.49
C LYS A 5 -17.48 32.65 72.54
N MET A 6 -18.09 32.68 71.33
CA MET A 6 -19.46 32.32 70.89
C MET A 6 -20.71 32.97 71.51
N GLY A 7 -21.63 33.40 70.62
CA GLY A 7 -23.06 33.48 70.94
C GLY A 7 -23.94 34.34 70.03
N SER A 8 -24.32 33.81 68.86
CA SER A 8 -25.58 34.04 68.10
C SER A 8 -26.11 35.45 67.79
N GLY A 9 -26.31 35.70 66.49
CA GLY A 9 -27.57 36.28 65.99
C GLY A 9 -27.46 37.47 65.04
N ARG A 10 -27.62 37.23 63.73
CA ARG A 10 -28.47 38.08 62.86
C ARG A 10 -28.74 37.43 61.50
N GLN A 11 -30.01 37.17 61.24
CA GLN A 11 -30.59 36.89 59.93
C GLN A 11 -30.65 38.15 59.05
N ASN A 12 -30.76 37.87 57.75
CA ASN A 12 -31.33 38.67 56.66
C ASN A 12 -30.49 39.85 56.16
N SER A 13 -30.34 40.09 54.85
CA SER A 13 -30.91 39.46 53.65
C SER A 13 -30.12 39.94 52.43
N ARG A 14 -30.06 39.12 51.37
CA ARG A 14 -30.16 39.55 49.96
C ARG A 14 -30.22 38.33 49.02
N LYS A 15 -31.42 38.07 48.51
CA LYS A 15 -31.71 37.27 47.31
C LYS A 15 -30.84 37.74 46.13
N ARG A 16 -30.06 36.84 45.54
CA ARG A 16 -29.73 36.89 44.11
C ARG A 16 -30.36 35.66 43.46
N GLY A 17 -31.36 35.88 42.62
CA GLY A 17 -32.03 34.82 41.87
C GLY A 17 -31.09 34.23 40.82
N PHE A 18 -30.94 32.91 40.84
CA PHE A 18 -30.23 32.11 39.84
C PHE A 18 -31.09 31.94 38.57
N GLY A 19 -31.33 33.05 37.86
CA GLY A 19 -32.23 33.07 36.70
C GLY A 19 -31.55 33.08 35.33
N ASN A 20 -30.35 33.65 35.20
CA ASN A 20 -29.75 33.97 33.89
C ASN A 20 -28.26 33.55 33.80
N SER A 21 -27.95 32.29 34.08
CA SER A 21 -26.62 31.73 33.76
C SER A 21 -26.59 31.18 32.34
N GLU A 22 -25.49 31.37 31.60
CA GLU A 22 -25.26 30.71 30.31
C GLU A 22 -25.00 29.20 30.46
N PHE A 23 -24.52 28.76 31.62
CA PHE A 23 -24.33 27.35 31.89
C PHE A 23 -25.68 26.68 32.17
N PHE A 24 -26.07 25.73 31.31
CA PHE A 24 -27.41 25.14 31.27
C PHE A 24 -27.91 24.61 32.62
N ALA A 25 -27.01 24.12 33.50
CA ALA A 25 -27.39 23.56 34.79
C ALA A 25 -27.88 24.62 35.81
N TYR A 26 -27.53 25.91 35.60
CA TYR A 26 -27.92 27.03 36.47
C TYR A 26 -28.98 27.94 35.84
N ASN A 27 -29.58 27.51 34.72
CA ASN A 27 -30.72 28.16 34.09
C ASN A 27 -31.95 27.25 34.22
N LEU A 28 -32.95 27.70 34.98
CA LEU A 28 -34.14 26.90 35.29
C LEU A 28 -34.91 26.52 34.02
N ALA A 29 -35.06 27.45 33.07
CA ALA A 29 -35.77 27.19 31.82
C ALA A 29 -35.04 26.18 30.93
N ALA A 30 -33.70 26.27 30.86
CA ALA A 30 -32.90 25.31 30.11
C ALA A 30 -32.96 23.91 30.73
N LYS A 31 -32.95 23.82 32.07
CA LYS A 31 -33.04 22.56 32.81
C LYS A 31 -34.41 21.89 32.63
N GLU A 32 -35.50 22.64 32.72
CA GLU A 32 -36.86 22.13 32.49
C GLU A 32 -37.05 21.68 31.04
N LYS A 33 -36.53 22.46 30.08
CA LYS A 33 -36.56 22.09 28.65
C LYS A 33 -35.79 20.80 28.39
N GLY A 34 -34.57 20.67 28.91
CA GLY A 34 -33.75 19.47 28.76
C GLY A 34 -34.39 18.24 29.41
N ALA A 35 -35.01 18.40 30.59
CA ALA A 35 -35.75 17.31 31.24
C ALA A 35 -36.97 16.84 30.43
N ASN A 36 -37.71 17.77 29.83
CA ASN A 36 -38.85 17.44 28.96
C ASN A 36 -38.41 16.77 27.65
N GLU A 37 -37.32 17.24 27.02
CA GLU A 37 -36.76 16.60 25.83
C GLU A 37 -36.24 15.19 26.13
N PHE A 38 -35.63 15.00 27.28
CA PHE A 38 -35.19 13.68 27.75
C PHE A 38 -36.37 12.72 27.93
N ARG A 39 -37.42 13.13 28.65
CA ARG A 39 -38.63 12.29 28.82
C ARG A 39 -39.32 12.01 27.49
N LYS A 40 -39.37 12.96 26.55
CA LYS A 40 -39.92 12.73 25.21
C LYS A 40 -39.17 11.65 24.44
N ARG A 41 -37.84 11.60 24.57
CA ARG A 41 -37.00 10.67 23.83
C ARG A 41 -36.87 9.30 24.50
N TRP A 42 -36.91 9.26 25.83
CA TRP A 42 -36.55 8.06 26.60
C TRP A 42 -37.61 7.59 27.60
N GLY A 43 -38.68 8.35 27.83
CA GLY A 43 -39.68 8.10 28.87
C GLY A 43 -39.18 8.41 30.27
N ASP A 44 -39.92 7.96 31.29
CA ASP A 44 -39.49 8.00 32.69
C ASP A 44 -38.54 6.82 32.95
N ARG A 45 -37.24 7.11 33.06
CA ARG A 45 -36.20 6.11 33.31
C ARG A 45 -35.77 6.15 34.78
N LYS A 46 -35.63 4.96 35.39
CA LYS A 46 -35.01 4.83 36.72
C LYS A 46 -33.53 5.20 36.65
N LEU A 47 -33.00 5.68 37.77
CA LEU A 47 -31.57 6.01 37.88
C LEU A 47 -30.78 4.73 38.08
N GLU A 48 -30.25 4.17 36.98
CA GLU A 48 -29.43 2.97 36.99
C GLU A 48 -28.29 3.05 35.95
N ASP A 49 -27.23 2.28 36.17
CA ASP A 49 -26.11 2.21 35.21
C ASP A 49 -26.57 1.51 33.93
N ASN A 50 -26.04 1.96 32.78
CA ASN A 50 -26.43 1.46 31.45
C ASN A 50 -27.90 1.69 31.05
N TRP A 51 -28.61 2.65 31.66
CA TRP A 51 -30.03 2.99 31.37
C TRP A 51 -30.37 3.27 29.89
N ARG A 52 -29.36 3.44 29.01
CA ARG A 52 -29.51 3.65 27.56
C ARG A 52 -29.61 2.36 26.73
N ARG A 53 -29.52 1.17 27.31
CA ARG A 53 -29.65 -0.11 26.58
C ARG A 53 -31.13 -0.51 26.51
N LEU A 54 -31.59 -0.87 25.31
CA LEU A 54 -32.97 -1.29 25.02
C LEU A 54 -33.31 -2.68 25.55
N ASP A 55 -32.33 -3.41 26.09
CA ASP A 55 -32.51 -4.76 26.60
C ASP A 55 -31.64 -4.92 27.86
N SER A 56 -32.25 -4.64 29.01
CA SER A 56 -31.69 -4.90 30.33
C SER A 56 -32.38 -6.14 30.89
N GLN A 57 -32.08 -7.30 30.33
CA GLN A 57 -32.32 -8.59 30.98
C GLN A 57 -31.43 -8.65 32.23
N SER A 58 -31.93 -8.09 33.33
CA SER A 58 -31.35 -8.19 34.66
C SER A 58 -31.82 -9.51 35.27
N PHE A 59 -30.89 -10.46 35.36
CA PHE A 59 -31.07 -11.69 36.11
C PHE A 59 -31.26 -11.39 37.61
N ASN A 60 -32.33 -11.95 38.17
CA ASN A 60 -32.61 -12.24 39.58
C ASN A 60 -33.02 -11.11 40.53
N THR A 61 -34.34 -11.00 40.74
CA THR A 61 -34.91 -11.02 42.10
C THR A 61 -36.26 -11.73 42.03
N PHE A 62 -36.36 -12.91 42.64
CA PHE A 62 -37.61 -13.66 42.79
C PHE A 62 -38.48 -12.93 43.81
N ASP A 63 -39.54 -12.28 43.34
CA ASP A 63 -40.74 -12.00 44.14
C ASP A 63 -41.94 -12.48 43.30
N ASP A 64 -42.78 -13.26 43.96
CA ASP A 64 -43.80 -14.12 43.38
C ASP A 64 -45.06 -13.29 43.09
N GLU A 65 -45.09 -12.64 41.92
CA GLU A 65 -46.30 -12.05 41.33
C GLU A 65 -46.37 -12.43 39.86
N ASP A 66 -47.40 -13.23 39.53
CA ASP A 66 -47.85 -13.66 38.20
C ASP A 66 -46.73 -13.88 37.15
N VAL A 67 -46.26 -15.13 37.09
CA VAL A 67 -45.64 -15.65 35.86
C VAL A 67 -46.72 -15.70 34.79
N GLU A 68 -46.92 -14.60 34.08
CA GLU A 68 -47.34 -14.69 32.68
C GLU A 68 -46.31 -15.62 32.02
N GLU A 69 -46.78 -16.74 31.47
CA GLU A 69 -45.98 -17.57 30.59
C GLU A 69 -45.37 -16.65 29.55
N GLU A 70 -44.05 -16.40 29.64
CA GLU A 70 -43.31 -15.91 28.50
C GLU A 70 -43.56 -16.96 27.41
N GLU A 71 -44.38 -16.60 26.42
CA GLU A 71 -44.41 -17.33 25.16
C GLU A 71 -42.95 -17.41 24.70
N GLU A 72 -42.35 -18.59 24.84
CA GLU A 72 -41.14 -18.93 24.11
C GLU A 72 -41.49 -18.62 22.66
N LYS A 73 -40.96 -17.51 22.13
CA LYS A 73 -41.01 -17.23 20.71
C LYS A 73 -40.27 -18.37 20.06
N GLU A 74 -41.00 -19.39 19.61
CA GLU A 74 -40.45 -20.47 18.82
C GLU A 74 -39.77 -19.82 17.62
N ILE A 75 -38.44 -19.81 17.64
CA ILE A 75 -37.66 -19.32 16.50
C ILE A 75 -38.05 -20.20 15.33
N THR A 76 -38.75 -19.60 14.38
CA THR A 76 -39.24 -20.34 13.23
C THR A 76 -38.05 -20.91 12.45
N ASP A 77 -38.21 -22.07 11.82
CA ASP A 77 -37.16 -22.65 10.98
C ASP A 77 -36.68 -21.68 9.88
N ALA A 78 -37.56 -20.76 9.46
CA ALA A 78 -37.24 -19.69 8.53
C ALA A 78 -36.28 -18.63 9.13
N GLU A 79 -36.48 -18.23 10.39
CA GLU A 79 -35.59 -17.30 11.10
C GLU A 79 -34.24 -17.94 11.41
N ARG A 80 -34.25 -19.21 11.83
CA ARG A 80 -33.03 -20.01 12.03
C ARG A 80 -32.23 -20.13 10.73
N LYS A 81 -32.89 -20.43 9.61
CA LYS A 81 -32.25 -20.55 8.30
C LYS A 81 -31.68 -19.22 7.81
N ARG A 82 -32.36 -18.09 8.08
CA ARG A 82 -31.85 -16.74 7.77
C ARG A 82 -30.60 -16.39 8.59
N ALA A 83 -30.57 -16.73 9.88
CA ALA A 83 -29.42 -16.48 10.74
C ALA A 83 -28.17 -17.29 10.35
N LEU A 84 -28.35 -18.44 9.69
CA LEU A 84 -27.28 -19.37 9.30
C LEU A 84 -26.86 -19.24 7.83
N VAL A 85 -27.38 -18.26 7.07
CA VAL A 85 -27.05 -18.09 5.64
C VAL A 85 -25.56 -17.89 5.42
N ASP A 86 -24.88 -17.15 6.29
CA ASP A 86 -23.44 -16.87 6.18
C ASP A 86 -22.57 -17.94 6.84
N VAL A 87 -23.17 -18.94 7.49
CA VAL A 87 -22.44 -20.04 8.12
C VAL A 87 -22.11 -21.08 7.06
N PRO A 88 -20.83 -21.35 6.77
CA PRO A 88 -20.43 -22.38 5.81
C PRO A 88 -21.02 -23.73 6.23
N SER A 89 -21.89 -24.30 5.38
CA SER A 89 -22.62 -25.54 5.67
C SER A 89 -22.44 -26.61 4.61
N THR A 90 -21.91 -26.25 3.44
CA THR A 90 -21.54 -27.22 2.39
C THR A 90 -20.08 -27.64 2.55
N PRO A 91 -19.70 -28.88 2.15
CA PRO A 91 -18.32 -29.36 2.22
C PRO A 91 -17.32 -28.38 1.59
N ALA A 92 -17.63 -27.85 0.39
CA ALA A 92 -16.77 -26.87 -0.30
C ALA A 92 -16.66 -25.53 0.45
N SER A 93 -17.76 -25.04 1.02
CA SER A 93 -17.72 -23.80 1.81
C SER A 93 -16.95 -23.96 3.13
N LEU A 94 -17.04 -25.13 3.75
CA LEU A 94 -16.30 -25.48 4.97
C LEU A 94 -14.81 -25.61 4.70
N GLU A 95 -14.43 -26.25 3.59
CA GLU A 95 -13.03 -26.33 3.15
C GLU A 95 -12.43 -24.95 2.93
N LYS A 96 -13.13 -24.08 2.19
CA LYS A 96 -12.71 -22.69 1.97
C LYS A 96 -12.57 -21.90 3.28
N ALA A 97 -13.52 -22.05 4.19
CA ALA A 97 -13.47 -21.37 5.49
C ALA A 97 -12.31 -21.89 6.35
N ASN A 98 -12.08 -23.21 6.36
CA ASN A 98 -10.97 -23.81 7.07
C ASN A 98 -9.61 -23.37 6.51
N ALA A 99 -9.44 -23.33 5.19
CA ALA A 99 -8.23 -22.81 4.57
C ALA A 99 -7.96 -21.34 4.95
N ALA A 100 -9.01 -20.51 4.99
CA ALA A 100 -8.88 -19.11 5.42
C ALA A 100 -8.49 -18.99 6.90
N ILE A 101 -9.04 -19.84 7.77
CA ILE A 101 -8.69 -19.87 9.20
C ILE A 101 -7.25 -20.38 9.40
N GLU A 102 -6.84 -21.40 8.66
CA GLU A 102 -5.48 -21.93 8.68
C GLU A 102 -4.47 -20.85 8.32
N GLU A 103 -4.68 -20.15 7.20
CA GLU A 103 -3.83 -19.04 6.76
C GLU A 103 -3.78 -17.93 7.82
N ALA A 104 -4.95 -17.52 8.33
CA ALA A 104 -5.03 -16.46 9.33
C ALA A 104 -4.31 -16.84 10.64
N LEU A 105 -4.39 -18.09 11.09
CA LEU A 105 -3.67 -18.55 12.28
C LEU A 105 -2.16 -18.56 12.07
N TYR A 106 -1.71 -18.95 10.87
CA TYR A 106 -0.30 -18.92 10.50
C TYR A 106 0.23 -17.48 10.52
N ASP A 107 -0.43 -16.58 9.78
CA ASP A 107 -0.05 -15.17 9.67
C ASP A 107 -0.04 -14.48 11.02
N LEU A 108 -1.06 -14.74 11.86
CA LEU A 108 -1.15 -14.22 13.21
C LEU A 108 0.04 -14.70 14.07
N GLY A 109 0.38 -15.98 13.96
CA GLY A 109 1.51 -16.57 14.67
C GLY A 109 2.84 -15.92 14.29
N VAL A 110 3.10 -15.76 12.99
CA VAL A 110 4.31 -15.12 12.46
C VAL A 110 4.37 -13.64 12.85
N ALA A 111 3.27 -12.91 12.70
CA ALA A 111 3.20 -11.49 13.05
C ALA A 111 3.44 -11.25 14.55
N PHE A 112 2.84 -12.06 15.42
CA PHE A 112 3.07 -11.95 16.86
C PHE A 112 4.53 -12.18 17.24
N ARG A 113 5.21 -13.10 16.58
CA ARG A 113 6.63 -13.38 16.83
C ARG A 113 7.55 -12.29 16.29
N GLY A 114 7.41 -11.95 15.01
CA GLY A 114 8.32 -11.03 14.31
C GLY A 114 8.05 -9.56 14.64
N ALA A 115 6.84 -9.09 14.36
CA ALA A 115 6.50 -7.67 14.47
C ALA A 115 6.25 -7.23 15.92
N VAL A 116 5.54 -8.05 16.70
CA VAL A 116 5.10 -7.69 18.06
C VAL A 116 6.04 -8.23 19.15
N LYS A 117 6.86 -9.24 18.83
CA LYS A 117 7.70 -9.98 19.80
C LYS A 117 6.92 -10.52 21.00
N ASN A 118 5.64 -10.84 20.79
CA ASN A 118 4.79 -11.50 21.77
C ASN A 118 4.77 -13.01 21.53
N TYR A 119 5.80 -13.68 22.05
CA TYR A 119 6.03 -15.10 21.82
C TYR A 119 4.90 -15.99 22.36
N GLN A 120 4.27 -15.62 23.48
CA GLN A 120 3.14 -16.38 24.02
C GLN A 120 1.93 -16.33 23.07
N LYS A 121 1.61 -15.16 22.51
CA LYS A 121 0.52 -15.04 21.53
C LYS A 121 0.81 -15.77 20.22
N SER A 122 2.08 -15.79 19.80
CA SER A 122 2.51 -16.61 18.67
C SER A 122 2.25 -18.09 18.94
N VAL A 123 2.69 -18.60 20.09
CA VAL A 123 2.44 -19.98 20.53
C VAL A 123 0.95 -20.30 20.54
N ASP A 124 0.12 -19.44 21.14
CA ASP A 124 -1.33 -19.65 21.23
C ASP A 124 -2.00 -19.81 19.85
N ALA A 125 -1.53 -19.06 18.84
CA ALA A 125 -2.05 -19.11 17.48
C ALA A 125 -1.55 -20.35 16.72
N LEU A 126 -0.25 -20.62 16.80
CA LEU A 126 0.40 -21.70 16.07
C LEU A 126 0.03 -23.08 16.64
N GLU A 127 -0.09 -23.26 17.96
CA GLU A 127 -0.57 -24.53 18.53
C GLU A 127 -2.03 -24.81 18.11
N LYS A 128 -2.87 -23.77 18.03
CA LYS A 128 -4.24 -23.94 17.49
C LYS A 128 -4.22 -24.41 16.04
N LEU A 129 -3.30 -23.90 15.22
CA LEU A 129 -3.12 -24.38 13.84
C LEU A 129 -2.74 -25.85 13.84
N VAL A 130 -1.72 -26.26 14.61
CA VAL A 130 -1.27 -27.66 14.70
C VAL A 130 -2.41 -28.60 15.11
N VAL A 131 -3.22 -28.20 16.08
CA VAL A 131 -4.34 -29.03 16.59
C VAL A 131 -5.48 -29.11 15.57
N ARG A 132 -5.82 -28.00 14.91
CA ARG A 132 -6.98 -27.94 13.99
C ARG A 132 -6.66 -28.42 12.58
N TYR A 133 -5.42 -28.25 12.13
CA TYR A 133 -4.96 -28.48 10.76
C TYR A 133 -3.62 -29.25 10.76
N PRO A 134 -3.57 -30.48 11.30
CA PRO A 134 -2.33 -31.25 11.45
C PRO A 134 -1.70 -31.72 10.13
N GLN A 135 -2.39 -31.55 9.01
CA GLN A 135 -1.92 -31.90 7.66
C GLN A 135 -1.68 -30.65 6.79
N SER A 136 -1.57 -29.47 7.42
CA SER A 136 -1.22 -28.22 6.74
C SER A 136 0.08 -28.35 5.95
N GLU A 137 0.13 -27.80 4.74
CA GLU A 137 1.37 -27.70 3.97
C GLU A 137 2.43 -26.83 4.68
N LYS A 138 1.99 -25.96 5.60
CA LYS A 138 2.85 -25.05 6.38
C LYS A 138 3.30 -25.65 7.71
N ILE A 139 2.97 -26.91 7.99
CA ILE A 139 3.18 -27.50 9.32
C ILE A 139 4.66 -27.51 9.75
N LEU A 140 5.58 -27.66 8.79
CA LEU A 140 7.02 -27.57 9.02
C LEU A 140 7.44 -26.17 9.51
N ASP A 141 6.98 -25.12 8.83
CA ASP A 141 7.23 -23.73 9.23
C ASP A 141 6.63 -23.44 10.61
N VAL A 142 5.41 -23.93 10.85
CA VAL A 142 4.70 -23.78 12.14
C VAL A 142 5.48 -24.44 13.29
N TYR A 143 5.99 -25.66 13.12
CA TYR A 143 6.83 -26.30 14.13
C TYR A 143 8.10 -25.51 14.41
N TYR A 144 8.71 -24.95 13.37
CA TYR A 144 9.91 -24.15 13.51
C TYR A 144 9.66 -22.87 14.32
N TYR A 145 8.60 -22.12 13.99
CA TYR A 145 8.20 -20.94 14.76
C TYR A 145 7.79 -21.26 16.21
N LEU A 146 7.16 -22.42 16.45
CA LEU A 146 6.86 -22.90 17.79
C LEU A 146 8.13 -23.21 18.58
N TYR A 147 9.08 -23.93 17.96
CA TYR A 147 10.38 -24.21 18.56
C TYR A 147 11.09 -22.92 18.98
N LEU A 148 11.15 -21.93 18.09
CA LEU A 148 11.79 -20.66 18.39
C LEU A 148 11.04 -19.88 19.48
N SER A 149 9.70 -19.81 19.42
CA SER A 149 8.90 -19.09 20.40
C SER A 149 8.98 -19.70 21.79
N TYR A 150 9.00 -21.03 21.89
CA TYR A 150 9.25 -21.70 23.16
C TYR A 150 10.68 -21.51 23.66
N SER A 151 11.66 -21.43 22.76
CA SER A 151 13.05 -21.14 23.12
C SER A 151 13.18 -19.74 23.74
N ASP A 152 12.53 -18.73 23.15
CA ASP A 152 12.55 -17.35 23.64
C ASP A 152 11.73 -17.18 24.94
N LEU A 153 10.69 -17.97 25.13
CA LEU A 153 9.95 -18.07 26.41
C LEU A 153 10.73 -18.82 27.50
N GLY A 154 11.89 -19.40 27.19
CA GLY A 154 12.67 -20.23 28.12
C GLY A 154 12.04 -21.59 28.43
N ASN A 155 11.03 -22.02 27.67
CA ASN A 155 10.40 -23.33 27.82
C ASN A 155 11.17 -24.39 27.02
N SER A 156 12.31 -24.81 27.55
CA SER A 156 13.21 -25.76 26.88
C SER A 156 12.55 -27.11 26.56
N SER A 157 11.60 -27.57 27.38
CA SER A 157 10.91 -28.84 27.16
C SER A 157 10.05 -28.81 25.89
N LYS A 158 9.21 -27.78 25.74
CA LYS A 158 8.37 -27.61 24.55
C LYS A 158 9.19 -27.25 23.30
N ALA A 159 10.25 -26.46 23.46
CA ALA A 159 11.17 -26.21 22.36
C ALA A 159 11.77 -27.53 21.85
N GLU A 160 12.37 -28.33 22.73
CA GLU A 160 12.98 -29.60 22.34
C GLU A 160 11.95 -30.58 21.74
N TYR A 161 10.70 -30.55 22.20
CA TYR A 161 9.61 -31.31 21.58
C TYR A 161 9.42 -30.94 20.09
N TYR A 162 9.23 -29.67 19.74
CA TYR A 162 9.02 -29.26 18.34
C TYR A 162 10.28 -29.42 17.49
N LYS A 163 11.47 -29.19 18.06
CA LYS A 163 12.75 -29.49 17.39
C LYS A 163 12.82 -30.94 16.95
N ASN A 164 12.50 -31.88 17.85
CA ASN A 164 12.55 -33.30 17.54
C ASN A 164 11.51 -33.70 16.48
N ARG A 165 10.32 -33.08 16.49
CA ARG A 165 9.34 -33.29 15.41
C ARG A 165 9.87 -32.84 14.05
N ILE A 166 10.53 -31.69 13.97
CA ILE A 166 11.13 -31.20 12.71
C ILE A 166 12.19 -32.20 12.21
N ILE A 167 13.06 -32.66 13.09
CA ILE A 167 14.15 -33.59 12.73
C ILE A 167 13.61 -34.96 12.29
N GLN A 168 12.57 -35.47 12.96
CA GLN A 168 12.02 -36.80 12.70
C GLN A 168 11.06 -36.82 11.51
N GLU A 169 10.18 -35.83 11.39
CA GLU A 169 9.14 -35.77 10.35
C GLU A 169 9.66 -35.12 9.05
N PHE A 170 10.67 -34.24 9.13
CA PHE A 170 11.19 -33.48 7.98
C PHE A 170 12.74 -33.49 7.90
N PRO A 171 13.40 -34.67 7.92
CA PRO A 171 14.86 -34.78 8.07
C PRO A 171 15.66 -34.08 6.96
N ASP A 172 15.14 -34.02 5.74
CA ASP A 172 15.82 -33.39 4.60
C ASP A 172 15.62 -31.87 4.52
N SER A 173 14.74 -31.32 5.37
CA SER A 173 14.42 -29.89 5.37
C SER A 173 15.61 -29.04 5.81
N ARG A 174 15.63 -27.79 5.35
CA ARG A 174 16.62 -26.80 5.79
C ARG A 174 16.64 -26.64 7.32
N PHE A 175 15.48 -26.71 7.97
CA PHE A 175 15.35 -26.55 9.41
C PHE A 175 15.88 -27.76 10.17
N ALA A 176 15.61 -28.99 9.72
CA ALA A 176 16.16 -30.18 10.36
C ALA A 176 17.69 -30.20 10.30
N LYS A 177 18.26 -29.88 9.13
CA LYS A 177 19.72 -29.73 8.95
C LYS A 177 20.30 -28.65 9.86
N ALA A 178 19.60 -27.53 9.99
CA ALA A 178 19.97 -26.43 10.87
C ALA A 178 19.97 -26.77 12.35
N LEU A 179 18.95 -27.51 12.80
CA LEU A 179 18.76 -27.88 14.20
C LEU A 179 19.70 -29.00 14.67
N GLN A 180 20.31 -29.71 13.72
CA GLN A 180 21.33 -30.72 13.96
C GLN A 180 22.74 -30.13 14.07
N ASP A 181 23.00 -28.95 13.50
CA ASP A 181 24.29 -28.25 13.55
C ASP A 181 24.19 -26.97 14.42
N PRO A 182 24.78 -26.96 15.64
CA PRO A 182 24.80 -25.80 16.52
C PRO A 182 25.37 -24.52 15.90
N ASN A 183 26.25 -24.62 14.90
CA ASN A 183 26.83 -23.47 14.21
C ASN A 183 25.90 -22.89 13.14
N TYR A 184 25.05 -23.73 12.53
CA TYR A 184 24.01 -23.29 11.58
C TYR A 184 22.81 -22.69 12.33
N PHE A 185 22.57 -23.12 13.57
CA PHE A 185 21.50 -22.56 14.39
C PHE A 185 21.69 -21.07 14.73
N ALA A 186 22.94 -20.65 14.96
CA ALA A 186 23.26 -19.24 15.20
C ALA A 186 22.94 -18.33 14.00
N SER A 187 23.01 -18.84 12.77
CA SER A 187 22.65 -18.08 11.56
C SER A 187 21.15 -18.07 11.25
N LEU A 188 20.36 -18.92 11.90
CA LEU A 188 18.90 -18.98 11.78
C LEU A 188 18.13 -18.29 12.93
N LYS A 189 18.76 -18.14 14.10
CA LYS A 189 18.16 -17.47 15.27
C LYS A 189 17.96 -15.96 15.03
N ASP A 190 18.64 -15.42 14.03
CA ASP A 190 18.34 -14.12 13.45
C ASP A 190 17.18 -14.24 12.45
N GLU A 191 15.96 -14.33 12.93
CA GLU A 191 14.75 -14.01 12.14
C GLU A 191 14.68 -12.51 11.74
N ASN A 192 15.80 -11.80 11.82
CA ASN A 192 16.12 -10.58 11.07
C ASN A 192 16.39 -10.86 9.56
N ASN A 193 16.34 -12.13 9.14
CA ASN A 193 16.85 -12.61 7.85
C ASN A 193 15.75 -12.92 6.81
N SER A 194 14.55 -12.33 6.93
CA SER A 194 13.73 -12.17 5.73
C SER A 194 14.39 -11.11 4.86
N VAL A 195 14.44 -11.34 3.55
CA VAL A 195 15.02 -10.37 2.62
C VAL A 195 14.26 -9.04 2.70
N GLU A 196 12.99 -9.07 3.09
CA GLU A 196 12.14 -7.92 3.40
C GLU A 196 12.66 -7.12 4.60
N LEU A 197 12.88 -7.76 5.75
CA LEU A 197 13.38 -7.06 6.94
C LEU A 197 14.83 -6.60 6.77
N TYR A 198 15.65 -7.37 6.05
CA TYR A 198 16.99 -6.94 5.68
C TYR A 198 16.96 -5.69 4.81
N TYR A 199 16.02 -5.63 3.85
CA TYR A 199 15.78 -4.44 3.03
C TYR A 199 15.35 -3.25 3.87
N ASP A 200 14.36 -3.42 4.75
CA ASP A 200 13.82 -2.32 5.58
C ASP A 200 14.92 -1.70 6.45
N ASN A 201 15.72 -2.52 7.14
CA ASN A 201 16.88 -2.04 7.91
C ASN A 201 17.93 -1.36 7.01
N THR A 202 18.09 -1.82 5.77
CA THR A 202 19.02 -1.20 4.80
C THR A 202 18.49 0.15 4.33
N TYR A 203 17.16 0.30 4.22
CA TYR A 203 16.51 1.55 3.87
C TYR A 203 16.59 2.57 5.01
N GLU A 204 16.45 2.16 6.27
CA GLU A 204 16.66 3.06 7.42
C GLU A 204 18.06 3.68 7.43
N LEU A 205 19.09 2.89 7.08
CA LEU A 205 20.46 3.40 6.93
C LEU A 205 20.57 4.44 5.79
N PHE A 206 19.80 4.27 4.72
CA PHE A 206 19.74 5.25 3.64
C PHE A 206 19.10 6.56 4.13
N ASP A 207 18.00 6.50 4.86
CA ASP A 207 17.33 7.67 5.43
C ASP A 207 18.24 8.43 6.42
N ASN A 208 19.11 7.71 7.13
CA ASN A 208 20.12 8.28 8.02
C ASN A 208 21.38 8.80 7.28
N GLY A 209 21.45 8.66 5.95
CA GLY A 209 22.58 9.11 5.13
C GLY A 209 23.81 8.20 5.19
N GLU A 210 23.70 6.98 5.72
CA GLU A 210 24.79 6.02 5.89
C GLU A 210 25.10 5.25 4.60
N TYR A 211 25.39 5.95 3.50
CA TYR A 211 25.50 5.39 2.16
C TYR A 211 26.54 4.27 1.98
N VAL A 212 27.64 4.32 2.73
CA VAL A 212 28.66 3.25 2.71
C VAL A 212 28.09 1.94 3.26
N ASN A 213 27.35 2.01 4.36
CA ASN A 213 26.72 0.85 4.98
C ASN A 213 25.62 0.29 4.08
N VAL A 214 24.82 1.17 3.44
CA VAL A 214 23.81 0.76 2.45
C VAL A 214 24.44 -0.04 1.30
N LYS A 215 25.52 0.46 0.70
CA LYS A 215 26.22 -0.25 -0.41
C LYS A 215 26.75 -1.61 0.01
N ASN A 216 27.36 -1.69 1.20
CA ASN A 216 27.88 -2.95 1.72
C ASN A 216 26.75 -3.97 1.93
N ARG A 217 25.62 -3.53 2.48
CA ARG A 217 24.45 -4.40 2.70
C ARG A 217 23.79 -4.84 1.40
N ILE A 218 23.71 -3.95 0.41
CA ILE A 218 23.22 -4.32 -0.93
C ILE A 218 24.10 -5.43 -1.53
N ALA A 219 25.43 -5.28 -1.46
CA ALA A 219 26.36 -6.30 -1.97
C ALA A 219 26.25 -7.62 -1.20
N GLU A 220 26.10 -7.55 0.12
CA GLU A 220 25.94 -8.72 0.98
C GLU A 220 24.59 -9.43 0.74
N SER A 221 23.53 -8.70 0.38
CA SER A 221 22.20 -9.27 0.11
C SER A 221 22.22 -10.35 -0.98
N GLU A 222 23.09 -10.21 -2.00
CA GLU A 222 23.25 -11.22 -3.05
C GLU A 222 23.85 -12.52 -2.52
N THR A 223 24.72 -12.44 -1.51
CA THR A 223 25.35 -13.59 -0.87
C THR A 223 24.43 -14.26 0.15
N LEU A 224 23.64 -13.48 0.89
CA LEU A 224 22.75 -13.98 1.93
C LEU A 224 21.46 -14.58 1.36
N PHE A 225 20.87 -13.96 0.34
CA PHE A 225 19.55 -14.32 -0.19
C PHE A 225 19.60 -14.86 -1.62
N GLY A 226 20.79 -14.88 -2.24
CA GLY A 226 20.97 -15.23 -3.63
C GLY A 226 20.75 -14.06 -4.59
N LYS A 227 21.34 -14.17 -5.78
CA LYS A 227 21.33 -13.12 -6.82
C LYS A 227 19.94 -12.82 -7.40
N GLU A 228 19.00 -13.75 -7.30
CA GLU A 228 17.63 -13.63 -7.83
C GLU A 228 16.59 -13.63 -6.70
N ASN A 229 16.88 -12.97 -5.58
CA ASN A 229 15.91 -12.80 -4.50
C ASN A 229 14.77 -11.85 -4.89
N ALA A 230 13.62 -11.97 -4.21
CA ALA A 230 12.40 -11.23 -4.51
C ALA A 230 12.55 -9.68 -4.39
N MET A 231 13.53 -9.20 -3.63
CA MET A 231 13.76 -7.77 -3.38
C MET A 231 14.86 -7.17 -4.25
N LYS A 232 15.46 -7.94 -5.17
CA LYS A 232 16.57 -7.52 -6.03
C LYS A 232 16.31 -6.20 -6.76
N ALA A 233 15.12 -6.04 -7.33
CA ALA A 233 14.74 -4.81 -8.03
C ALA A 233 14.66 -3.59 -7.08
N LYS A 234 14.21 -3.81 -5.83
CA LYS A 234 14.20 -2.76 -4.79
C LYS A 234 15.60 -2.37 -4.35
N PHE A 235 16.50 -3.34 -4.17
CA PHE A 235 17.91 -3.04 -3.90
C PHE A 235 18.60 -2.32 -5.07
N GLY A 236 18.26 -2.68 -6.32
CA GLY A 236 18.75 -1.97 -7.51
C GLY A 236 18.35 -0.50 -7.52
N LEU A 237 17.08 -0.20 -7.22
CA LEU A 237 16.61 1.19 -7.13
C LEU A 237 17.26 1.95 -5.96
N LEU A 238 17.39 1.32 -4.79
CA LEU A 238 18.07 1.91 -3.63
C LEU A 238 19.55 2.22 -3.93
N SER A 239 20.24 1.31 -4.61
CA SER A 239 21.61 1.53 -5.10
C SER A 239 21.70 2.77 -5.99
N ALA A 240 20.76 2.93 -6.93
CA ALA A 240 20.72 4.12 -7.78
C ALA A 240 20.49 5.41 -6.99
N MET A 241 19.63 5.38 -5.95
CA MET A 241 19.40 6.53 -5.05
C MET A 241 20.69 6.92 -4.30
N VAL A 242 21.43 5.93 -3.78
CA VAL A 242 22.72 6.15 -3.14
C VAL A 242 23.73 6.77 -4.11
N THR A 243 23.85 6.22 -5.32
CA THR A 243 24.73 6.80 -6.36
C THR A 243 24.33 8.25 -6.68
N GLY A 244 23.03 8.55 -6.72
CA GLY A 244 22.56 9.91 -6.93
C GLY A 244 22.93 10.88 -5.81
N ALA A 245 22.94 10.41 -4.56
CA ALA A 245 23.38 11.20 -3.42
C ALA A 245 24.89 11.47 -3.44
N GLU A 246 25.71 10.53 -3.92
CA GLU A 246 27.18 10.64 -3.94
C GLU A 246 27.72 11.35 -5.19
N GLU A 247 27.19 11.02 -6.38
CA GLU A 247 27.69 11.49 -7.67
C GLU A 247 26.83 12.60 -8.29
N GLY A 248 25.73 12.97 -7.63
CA GLY A 248 24.80 13.98 -8.10
C GLY A 248 24.00 13.56 -9.34
N LYS A 249 23.35 14.54 -9.97
CA LYS A 249 22.35 14.35 -11.04
C LYS A 249 22.81 13.44 -12.18
N LYS A 250 24.05 13.61 -12.66
CA LYS A 250 24.57 12.84 -13.81
C LYS A 250 24.79 11.38 -13.46
N GLY A 251 25.38 11.09 -12.28
CA GLY A 251 25.55 9.73 -11.78
C GLY A 251 24.20 9.07 -11.51
N TYR A 252 23.25 9.81 -10.96
CA TYR A 252 21.91 9.29 -10.70
C TYR A 252 21.20 8.85 -11.98
N ILE A 253 21.21 9.68 -13.03
CA ILE A 253 20.58 9.34 -14.33
C ILE A 253 21.18 8.05 -14.90
N LYS A 254 22.51 7.89 -14.82
CA LYS A 254 23.19 6.68 -15.31
C LYS A 254 22.78 5.45 -14.49
N ALA A 255 22.71 5.56 -13.17
CA ALA A 255 22.31 4.45 -12.31
C ALA A 255 20.82 4.07 -12.50
N LEU A 256 19.93 5.05 -12.69
CA LEU A 256 18.52 4.79 -13.00
C LEU A 256 18.35 4.09 -14.35
N GLN A 257 19.15 4.45 -15.36
CA GLN A 257 19.15 3.77 -16.66
C GLN A 257 19.52 2.29 -16.52
N ASP A 258 20.44 1.97 -15.61
CA ASP A 258 20.82 0.59 -15.30
C ASP A 258 19.68 -0.20 -14.65
N VAL A 259 18.97 0.40 -13.69
CA VAL A 259 17.76 -0.20 -13.08
C VAL A 259 16.70 -0.51 -14.13
N ILE A 260 16.46 0.42 -15.06
CA ILE A 260 15.50 0.26 -16.15
C ILE A 260 15.87 -0.92 -17.05
N THR A 261 17.16 -1.14 -17.27
CA THR A 261 17.66 -2.18 -18.17
C THR A 261 17.70 -3.55 -17.50
N ARG A 262 18.06 -3.61 -16.21
CA ARG A 262 18.27 -4.86 -15.47
C ARG A 262 17.02 -5.42 -14.79
N HIS A 263 16.00 -4.60 -14.57
CA HIS A 263 14.77 -5.01 -13.86
C HIS A 263 13.49 -4.74 -14.67
N PRO A 264 13.38 -5.24 -15.92
CA PRO A 264 12.20 -5.00 -16.76
C PRO A 264 10.92 -5.52 -16.08
N ASP A 265 9.79 -4.85 -16.38
CA ASP A 265 8.45 -5.22 -15.90
C ASP A 265 8.27 -5.24 -14.37
N THR A 266 9.10 -4.47 -13.65
CA THR A 266 8.99 -4.30 -12.20
C THR A 266 8.48 -2.91 -11.83
N PRO A 267 7.79 -2.75 -10.68
CA PRO A 267 7.43 -1.42 -10.16
C PRO A 267 8.64 -0.49 -10.00
N GLN A 268 9.82 -1.04 -9.72
CA GLN A 268 11.06 -0.29 -9.55
C GLN A 268 11.59 0.25 -10.88
N GLN A 269 11.43 -0.48 -11.97
CA GLN A 269 11.75 0.03 -13.31
C GLN A 269 10.80 1.17 -13.71
N ILE A 270 9.50 1.06 -13.41
CA ILE A 270 8.55 2.15 -13.63
C ILE A 270 8.99 3.38 -12.81
N ARG A 271 9.26 3.19 -11.52
CA ARG A 271 9.70 4.27 -10.63
C ARG A 271 11.01 4.90 -11.09
N ALA A 272 11.97 4.12 -11.56
CA ALA A 272 13.23 4.63 -12.09
C ALA A 272 13.02 5.48 -13.34
N GLN A 273 12.07 5.13 -14.21
CA GLN A 273 11.70 5.97 -15.36
C GLN A 273 11.09 7.30 -14.94
N GLU A 274 10.18 7.30 -13.95
CA GLU A 274 9.57 8.52 -13.42
C GLU A 274 10.63 9.46 -12.85
N ILE A 275 11.51 8.94 -11.99
CA ILE A 275 12.60 9.73 -11.40
C ILE A 275 13.53 10.27 -12.48
N MET A 276 13.90 9.44 -13.47
CA MET A 276 14.78 9.89 -14.55
C MET A 276 14.14 11.00 -15.39
N ARG A 277 12.82 10.96 -15.64
CA ARG A 277 12.10 12.04 -16.33
C ARG A 277 12.09 13.31 -15.52
N PHE A 278 11.77 13.23 -14.23
CA PHE A 278 11.81 14.37 -13.32
C PHE A 278 13.18 15.05 -13.34
N LEU A 279 14.25 14.26 -13.18
CA LEU A 279 15.62 14.76 -13.24
C LEU A 279 15.91 15.42 -14.59
N LYS A 280 15.31 14.96 -15.68
CA LYS A 280 15.51 15.50 -17.03
C LYS A 280 14.54 16.63 -17.43
N GLY A 281 13.71 17.12 -16.50
CA GLY A 281 12.85 18.29 -16.72
C GLY A 281 11.38 17.97 -16.99
N ASP A 282 10.83 16.96 -16.32
CA ASP A 282 9.38 16.71 -16.22
C ASP A 282 8.95 16.96 -14.76
N SER A 283 8.69 18.22 -14.38
CA SER A 283 8.51 18.56 -12.96
C SER A 283 7.26 17.90 -12.35
N ASP A 284 6.26 17.61 -13.17
CA ASP A 284 5.00 16.96 -12.80
C ASP A 284 5.07 15.42 -12.81
N ALA A 285 6.25 14.82 -13.05
CA ALA A 285 6.37 13.36 -13.24
C ALA A 285 5.89 12.52 -12.04
N PHE A 286 5.80 13.12 -10.85
CA PHE A 286 5.35 12.46 -9.62
C PHE A 286 3.94 12.82 -9.17
N GLU A 287 3.24 13.71 -9.88
CA GLU A 287 1.88 14.09 -9.50
C GLU A 287 0.92 12.89 -9.64
N VAL A 288 0.19 12.59 -8.57
CA VAL A 288 -0.88 11.59 -8.60
C VAL A 288 -2.07 12.21 -9.31
N VAL A 289 -2.18 11.95 -10.61
CA VAL A 289 -3.31 12.44 -11.41
C VAL A 289 -4.50 11.48 -11.26
N GLU A 290 -5.62 11.99 -10.72
CA GLU A 290 -6.84 11.19 -10.59
C GLU A 290 -7.46 10.85 -11.95
N ILE A 291 -7.80 9.58 -12.16
CA ILE A 291 -8.37 9.08 -13.44
C ILE A 291 -9.66 9.83 -13.83
N LYS A 292 -10.47 10.24 -12.85
CA LYS A 292 -11.73 10.96 -13.10
C LYS A 292 -11.51 12.38 -13.61
N GLU A 293 -10.43 13.05 -13.19
CA GLU A 293 -10.10 14.39 -13.69
C GLU A 293 -9.63 14.34 -15.14
N VAL A 294 -8.91 13.28 -15.50
CA VAL A 294 -8.36 13.06 -16.85
C VAL A 294 -9.46 12.87 -17.90
N ASP A 295 -10.53 12.13 -17.58
CA ASP A 295 -11.65 11.89 -18.51
C ASP A 295 -12.41 13.18 -18.87
N ASN A 296 -12.38 14.19 -17.99
CA ASN A 296 -12.98 15.50 -18.27
C ASN A 296 -12.07 16.37 -19.14
N ILE A 297 -10.77 16.08 -19.15
CA ILE A 297 -9.76 16.86 -19.86
C ILE A 297 -9.56 16.30 -21.26
N PHE A 298 -9.57 15.00 -21.51
CA PHE A 298 -9.26 14.42 -22.82
C PHE A 298 -10.38 13.55 -23.39
N ASP A 299 -10.50 13.54 -24.72
CA ASP A 299 -11.55 12.78 -25.42
C ASP A 299 -10.94 11.66 -26.26
N LEU A 300 -11.53 10.46 -26.23
CA LEU A 300 -11.11 9.34 -27.10
C LEU A 300 -11.82 9.44 -28.44
N GLU A 301 -11.07 9.66 -29.53
CA GLU A 301 -11.64 9.83 -30.87
C GLU A 301 -10.96 8.95 -31.92
N GLU A 302 -11.26 7.65 -31.94
CA GLU A 302 -10.52 6.65 -32.72
C GLU A 302 -10.42 6.95 -34.24
N ASN A 303 -11.49 7.49 -34.82
CA ASN A 303 -11.61 7.72 -36.28
C ASN A 303 -11.16 9.12 -36.73
N LYS A 304 -10.63 9.94 -35.82
CA LYS A 304 -10.17 11.31 -36.14
C LYS A 304 -8.70 11.32 -36.50
N LEU A 305 -8.28 12.39 -37.18
CA LEU A 305 -6.88 12.62 -37.51
C LEU A 305 -6.02 12.60 -36.25
N HIS A 306 -4.99 11.76 -36.27
CA HIS A 306 -4.03 11.61 -35.19
C HIS A 306 -2.65 12.16 -35.59
N TYR A 307 -1.90 12.52 -34.56
CA TYR A 307 -0.47 12.77 -34.58
C TYR A 307 0.22 11.72 -33.72
N VAL A 308 1.54 11.65 -33.86
CA VAL A 308 2.40 11.04 -32.85
C VAL A 308 3.23 12.16 -32.27
N ALA A 309 3.01 12.48 -30.99
CA ALA A 309 3.80 13.44 -30.23
C ALA A 309 4.89 12.70 -29.46
N ILE A 310 6.14 13.07 -29.69
CA ILE A 310 7.26 12.58 -28.91
C ILE A 310 7.65 13.70 -27.97
N VAL A 311 7.33 13.54 -26.69
CA VAL A 311 7.71 14.51 -25.66
C VAL A 311 9.14 14.18 -25.23
N VAL A 312 10.07 15.10 -25.42
CA VAL A 312 11.48 14.97 -25.07
C VAL A 312 11.73 15.88 -23.86
N TYR A 313 12.21 15.30 -22.78
CA TYR A 313 12.59 16.02 -21.56
C TYR A 313 14.11 16.23 -21.62
N GLU A 314 14.54 17.28 -22.32
CA GLU A 314 15.95 17.64 -22.45
C GLU A 314 16.06 19.13 -22.77
N SER A 315 16.67 19.87 -21.84
CA SER A 315 16.92 21.30 -21.97
C SER A 315 18.02 21.64 -22.99
N ASP A 316 18.89 20.69 -23.29
CA ASP A 316 19.96 20.86 -24.28
C ASP A 316 19.42 20.74 -25.71
N ASN A 317 19.45 21.86 -26.44
CA ASN A 317 18.97 21.95 -27.82
C ASN A 317 19.77 21.09 -28.81
N GLU A 318 21.06 20.82 -28.55
CA GLU A 318 21.86 19.94 -29.42
C GLU A 318 21.35 18.51 -29.31
N LYS A 319 21.15 18.01 -28.09
CA LYS A 319 20.59 16.68 -27.85
C LYS A 319 19.15 16.53 -28.35
N PHE A 320 18.34 17.57 -28.21
CA PHE A 320 17.01 17.58 -28.83
C PHE A 320 17.09 17.45 -30.36
N THR A 321 18.04 18.16 -30.98
CA THR A 321 18.29 18.09 -32.42
C THR A 321 18.72 16.68 -32.83
N ASP A 322 19.59 16.03 -32.07
CA ASP A 322 20.00 14.65 -32.30
C ASP A 322 18.82 13.68 -32.19
N ALA A 323 17.96 13.84 -31.19
CA ALA A 323 16.72 13.07 -31.06
C ALA A 323 15.81 13.24 -32.29
N LYS A 324 15.63 14.47 -32.77
CA LYS A 324 14.85 14.77 -33.99
C LYS A 324 15.48 14.13 -35.24
N ILE A 325 16.80 14.14 -35.37
CA ILE A 325 17.52 13.46 -36.47
C ILE A 325 17.29 11.94 -36.39
N ALA A 326 17.39 11.35 -35.20
CA ALA A 326 17.17 9.93 -34.99
C ALA A 326 15.72 9.52 -35.36
N VAL A 327 14.72 10.30 -34.97
CA VAL A 327 13.31 10.09 -35.37
C VAL A 327 13.13 10.18 -36.89
N SER A 328 13.76 11.18 -37.53
CA SER A 328 13.74 11.31 -38.99
C SER A 328 14.36 10.08 -39.69
N ASN A 329 15.47 9.56 -39.19
CA ASN A 329 16.13 8.37 -39.73
C ASN A 329 15.26 7.12 -39.53
N PHE A 330 14.63 6.97 -38.37
CA PHE A 330 13.66 5.90 -38.11
C PHE A 330 12.49 5.95 -39.10
N ASN A 331 11.92 7.14 -39.33
CA ASN A 331 10.83 7.33 -40.29
C ASN A 331 11.24 6.97 -41.72
N LYS A 332 12.48 7.28 -42.12
CA LYS A 332 13.01 6.87 -43.44
C LYS A 332 13.18 5.35 -43.55
N LYS A 333 13.55 4.67 -42.46
CA LYS A 333 13.74 3.22 -42.42
C LYS A 333 12.42 2.46 -42.49
N TYR A 334 11.46 2.81 -41.63
CA TYR A 334 10.22 2.04 -41.45
C TYR A 334 9.01 2.61 -42.22
N TYR A 335 9.00 3.92 -42.50
CA TYR A 335 7.82 4.64 -43.01
C TYR A 335 8.10 5.45 -44.29
N ARG A 336 9.10 5.03 -45.10
CA ARG A 336 9.58 5.75 -46.30
C ARG A 336 8.46 6.20 -47.24
N THR A 337 7.46 5.36 -47.48
CA THR A 337 6.36 5.61 -48.43
C THR A 337 5.27 6.52 -47.85
N LYS A 338 5.19 6.67 -46.53
CA LYS A 338 4.16 7.48 -45.86
C LYS A 338 4.45 8.99 -45.91
N LYS A 339 5.68 9.38 -46.26
CA LYS A 339 6.14 10.80 -46.35
C LYS A 339 5.74 11.60 -45.11
N LEU A 340 5.95 11.04 -43.93
CA LEU A 340 5.58 11.66 -42.64
C LEU A 340 6.21 13.05 -42.49
N GLN A 341 5.49 13.97 -41.86
CA GLN A 341 5.96 15.34 -41.61
C GLN A 341 6.31 15.50 -40.14
N ILE A 342 7.48 16.06 -39.87
CA ILE A 342 7.96 16.34 -38.51
C ILE A 342 7.96 17.85 -38.29
N SER A 343 7.45 18.31 -37.15
CA SER A 343 7.74 19.65 -36.61
C SER A 343 8.13 19.55 -35.15
N ASP A 344 8.70 20.61 -34.61
CA ASP A 344 9.05 20.76 -33.21
C ASP A 344 8.30 21.93 -32.57
N ILE A 345 8.06 21.84 -31.27
CA ILE A 345 7.48 22.91 -30.44
C ILE A 345 7.98 22.76 -29.00
N PHE A 346 8.16 23.86 -28.28
CA PHE A 346 8.37 23.80 -26.82
C PHE A 346 7.06 23.41 -26.13
N LEU A 347 7.11 22.38 -25.28
CA LEU A 347 6.02 22.04 -24.38
C LEU A 347 6.10 22.93 -23.13
N ASN A 348 7.27 22.92 -22.48
CA ASN A 348 7.57 23.80 -21.35
C ASN A 348 8.98 24.38 -21.50
N ARG A 349 9.08 25.70 -21.63
CA ARG A 349 10.37 26.39 -21.78
C ARG A 349 11.18 26.43 -20.49
N ASP A 350 10.48 26.49 -19.35
CA ASP A 350 11.10 26.63 -18.04
C ASP A 350 11.74 25.30 -17.62
N GLU A 351 11.11 24.18 -18.01
CA GLU A 351 11.61 22.83 -17.74
C GLU A 351 12.43 22.24 -18.88
N GLY A 352 12.51 22.93 -20.02
CA GLY A 352 13.25 22.49 -21.20
C GLY A 352 12.59 21.34 -21.97
N SER A 353 11.31 21.05 -21.74
CA SER A 353 10.62 19.98 -22.46
C SER A 353 10.10 20.44 -23.84
N GLN A 354 10.29 19.59 -24.85
CA GLN A 354 9.98 19.88 -26.25
C GLN A 354 9.23 18.70 -26.88
N ILE A 355 8.38 18.97 -27.86
CA ILE A 355 7.64 17.95 -28.61
C ILE A 355 8.14 17.87 -30.04
N ILE A 356 8.54 16.67 -30.47
CA ILE A 356 8.68 16.32 -31.87
C ILE A 356 7.32 15.76 -32.34
N LEU A 357 6.59 16.54 -33.13
CA LEU A 357 5.26 16.20 -33.62
C LEU A 357 5.31 15.61 -35.03
N ILE A 358 4.87 14.36 -35.14
CA ILE A 358 4.77 13.65 -36.41
C ILE A 358 3.32 13.65 -36.89
N ARG A 359 3.12 14.06 -38.15
CA ARG A 359 1.79 14.17 -38.78
C ARG A 359 1.60 13.16 -39.90
N LYS A 360 0.36 13.09 -40.38
CA LYS A 360 -0.19 12.24 -41.47
C LYS A 360 -0.68 10.86 -41.03
N PHE A 361 -1.28 10.77 -39.85
CA PHE A 361 -2.04 9.59 -39.42
C PHE A 361 -3.53 9.89 -39.51
N LYS A 362 -4.26 9.08 -40.27
CA LYS A 362 -5.70 9.31 -40.53
C LYS A 362 -6.57 9.02 -39.31
N ASN A 363 -6.14 8.12 -38.45
CA ASN A 363 -6.89 7.59 -37.33
C ASN A 363 -5.95 7.01 -36.25
N MET A 364 -6.54 6.62 -35.13
CA MET A 364 -5.85 6.00 -34.00
C MET A 364 -5.06 4.77 -34.42
N LYS A 365 -5.62 3.93 -35.29
CA LYS A 365 -4.97 2.70 -35.76
C LYS A 365 -3.64 2.98 -36.46
N GLU A 366 -3.60 3.96 -37.38
CA GLU A 366 -2.35 4.31 -38.06
C GLU A 366 -1.30 4.90 -37.11
N SER A 367 -1.71 5.71 -36.12
CA SER A 367 -0.78 6.25 -35.12
C SER A 367 -0.31 5.20 -34.11
N MET A 368 -1.18 4.23 -33.77
CA MET A 368 -0.81 3.11 -32.89
C MET A 368 0.12 2.14 -33.59
N ASP A 369 -0.05 1.88 -34.89
CA ASP A 369 0.92 1.09 -35.67
C ASP A 369 2.33 1.72 -35.63
N TYR A 370 2.41 3.05 -35.69
CA TYR A 370 3.66 3.78 -35.48
C TYR A 370 4.21 3.56 -34.07
N TYR A 371 3.36 3.74 -33.05
CA TYR A 371 3.72 3.52 -31.65
C TYR A 371 4.25 2.10 -31.41
N ASP A 372 3.55 1.07 -31.88
CA ASP A 372 3.93 -0.32 -31.71
C ASP A 372 5.23 -0.65 -32.43
N THR A 373 5.47 -0.04 -33.59
CA THR A 373 6.73 -0.19 -34.32
C THR A 373 7.90 0.44 -33.55
N VAL A 374 7.67 1.58 -32.90
CA VAL A 374 8.65 2.18 -31.97
C VAL A 374 8.92 1.25 -30.80
N GLU A 375 7.87 0.73 -30.15
CA GLU A 375 8.00 -0.17 -29.00
C GLU A 375 8.76 -1.46 -29.35
N LYS A 376 8.51 -2.05 -30.52
CA LYS A 376 9.22 -3.24 -31.02
C LYS A 376 10.67 -2.98 -31.39
N ASN A 377 11.01 -1.74 -31.74
CA ASN A 377 12.34 -1.36 -32.22
C ASN A 377 12.99 -0.31 -31.31
N LYS A 378 12.74 -0.36 -29.99
CA LYS A 378 13.26 0.62 -29.01
C LYS A 378 14.77 0.84 -29.11
N VAL A 379 15.54 -0.21 -29.37
CA VAL A 379 17.00 -0.14 -29.51
C VAL A 379 17.45 0.72 -30.70
N ASP A 380 16.63 0.79 -31.74
CA ASP A 380 16.89 1.57 -32.95
C ASP A 380 16.22 2.96 -32.92
N TYR A 381 15.26 3.18 -32.02
CA TYR A 381 14.52 4.43 -31.91
C TYR A 381 15.20 5.42 -30.96
N ILE A 382 15.52 6.63 -31.45
CA ILE A 382 16.20 7.68 -30.65
C ILE A 382 17.56 7.16 -30.08
N LYS A 383 18.16 6.18 -30.76
CA LYS A 383 19.39 5.50 -30.36
C LYS A 383 20.55 6.48 -30.17
N GLY A 384 21.22 6.38 -29.01
CA GLY A 384 22.48 7.09 -28.73
C GLY A 384 22.34 8.55 -28.28
N THR A 385 21.12 9.01 -28.01
CA THR A 385 20.86 10.44 -27.71
C THR A 385 20.81 10.76 -26.22
N GLU A 386 20.86 9.74 -25.34
CA GLU A 386 20.74 9.88 -23.87
C GLU A 386 19.53 10.70 -23.38
N VAL A 387 18.54 11.01 -24.23
CA VAL A 387 17.36 11.80 -23.83
C VAL A 387 16.27 10.92 -23.23
N ALA A 388 15.53 11.43 -22.24
CA ALA A 388 14.28 10.81 -21.83
C ALA A 388 13.15 11.30 -22.74
N PHE A 389 12.29 10.38 -23.15
CA PHE A 389 11.15 10.72 -23.99
C PHE A 389 9.94 9.83 -23.73
N ASP A 390 8.77 10.35 -24.08
CA ASP A 390 7.51 9.61 -24.18
C ASP A 390 6.96 9.70 -25.60
N VAL A 391 6.26 8.66 -26.06
CA VAL A 391 5.62 8.63 -27.39
C VAL A 391 4.12 8.48 -27.22
N TYR A 392 3.38 9.43 -27.80
CA TYR A 392 1.94 9.55 -27.65
C TYR A 392 1.23 9.69 -29.00
N PRO A 393 0.53 8.64 -29.46
CA PRO A 393 -0.61 8.77 -30.36
C PRO A 393 -1.63 9.74 -29.76
N ILE A 394 -1.96 10.81 -30.48
CA ILE A 394 -2.76 11.90 -29.95
C ILE A 394 -3.60 12.59 -31.03
N THR A 395 -4.85 12.91 -30.73
CA THR A 395 -5.70 13.70 -31.63
C THR A 395 -5.25 15.16 -31.67
N GLN A 396 -5.60 15.89 -32.72
CA GLN A 396 -5.34 17.33 -32.77
C GLN A 396 -5.96 18.09 -31.57
N ARG A 397 -7.14 17.65 -31.11
CA ARG A 397 -7.85 18.25 -29.98
C ARG A 397 -7.08 18.03 -28.68
N ASN A 398 -6.71 16.80 -28.35
CA ASN A 398 -5.97 16.50 -27.13
C ASN A 398 -4.55 17.10 -27.16
N TYR A 399 -3.92 17.16 -28.34
CA TYR A 399 -2.63 17.82 -28.51
C TYR A 399 -2.68 19.31 -28.12
N ARG A 400 -3.74 20.03 -28.47
CA ARG A 400 -3.88 21.43 -28.04
C ARG A 400 -3.99 21.57 -26.53
N LYS A 401 -4.63 20.59 -25.87
CA LYS A 401 -4.80 20.58 -24.41
C LYS A 401 -3.46 20.38 -23.69
N ILE A 402 -2.63 19.43 -24.13
CA ILE A 402 -1.28 19.26 -23.55
C ILE A 402 -0.43 20.52 -23.73
N ILE A 403 -0.53 21.21 -24.88
CA ILE A 403 0.20 22.45 -25.12
C ILE A 403 -0.30 23.58 -24.20
N SER A 404 -1.61 23.68 -23.97
CA SER A 404 -2.15 24.67 -23.04
C SER A 404 -1.78 24.39 -21.58
N GLU A 405 -1.71 23.12 -21.18
CA GLU A 405 -1.27 22.73 -19.85
C GLU A 405 0.24 22.81 -19.68
N ARG A 406 1.01 22.94 -20.79
CA ARG A 406 2.48 22.87 -20.81
C ARG A 406 3.04 21.59 -20.20
N SER A 407 2.23 20.54 -20.13
CA SER A 407 2.55 19.27 -19.48
C SER A 407 1.86 18.14 -20.21
N ALA A 408 2.52 16.97 -20.23
CA ALA A 408 1.98 15.74 -20.79
C ALA A 408 1.51 14.75 -19.72
N SER A 409 1.68 15.08 -18.43
CA SER A 409 1.48 14.17 -17.30
C SER A 409 0.04 13.64 -17.22
N LYS A 410 -0.97 14.50 -17.38
CA LYS A 410 -2.37 14.05 -17.40
C LYS A 410 -2.71 13.22 -18.63
N TYR A 411 -2.13 13.57 -19.79
CA TYR A 411 -2.33 12.81 -21.03
C TYR A 411 -1.71 11.42 -20.95
N ARG A 412 -0.60 11.25 -20.24
CA ARG A 412 0.02 9.94 -19.99
C ARG A 412 -0.97 8.97 -19.35
N VAL A 413 -1.69 9.41 -18.32
CA VAL A 413 -2.72 8.61 -17.64
C VAL A 413 -3.87 8.29 -18.59
N PHE A 414 -4.33 9.29 -19.36
CA PHE A 414 -5.36 9.09 -20.39
C PHE A 414 -4.95 8.03 -21.42
N PHE A 415 -3.71 8.12 -21.91
CA PHE A 415 -3.14 7.24 -22.92
C PHE A 415 -3.03 5.81 -22.40
N GLN A 416 -2.47 5.60 -21.21
CA GLN A 416 -2.37 4.26 -20.61
C GLN A 416 -3.76 3.60 -20.49
N LYS A 417 -4.75 4.34 -19.97
CA LYS A 417 -6.12 3.84 -19.82
C LYS A 417 -6.79 3.48 -21.15
N ASN A 418 -6.70 4.35 -22.15
CA ASN A 418 -7.55 4.26 -23.34
C ASN A 418 -6.88 3.65 -24.57
N TYR A 419 -5.54 3.69 -24.64
CA TYR A 419 -4.77 3.18 -25.79
C TYR A 419 -4.00 1.89 -25.47
N LYS A 420 -3.63 1.64 -24.20
CA LYS A 420 -2.85 0.45 -23.81
C LYS A 420 -3.65 -0.70 -23.17
N ASN A 421 -4.78 -0.43 -22.53
CA ASN A 421 -5.60 -1.46 -21.86
C ASN A 421 -6.62 -2.14 -22.79
N LYS A 422 -6.28 -2.39 -24.06
CA LYS A 422 -7.15 -3.08 -25.02
C LYS A 422 -6.52 -4.36 -25.56
#